data_AF-A0A397VBD1-F1
#
_entry.id   AF-A0A397VBD1-F1
#
_cell.length_a   1.000
_cell.length_b   1.000
_cell.length_c   1.000
_cell.angle_alpha   90.00
_cell.angle_beta   90.00
_cell.angle_gamma   90.00
#
_symmetry.space_group_name_H-M   'P 1'
#
loop_
_entity.id
_entity.type
_entity.pdbx_description
1 polymer ?
#
loop_
_entity_poly.entity_id
_entity_poly.type
_entity_poly.pdbx_seq_one_letter_code
_entity_poly.pdbx_strand_id
1 'polypeptide(L)'
;MTYNLSPDKIILSHEEAINIIRNKKKIHIIKFLINSQTIEAWAICHNNISKEKGLYARVLENLFNKQKKMRKCLNELDEESFEYSCLNSKQKAVKLYINTFYGEPVIISLYSINCS
;
A
#
# COMPACT_ATOMS: atom_id res chain seq x y z
N MET A 1 5.55 0.18 -5.63
CA MET A 1 4.86 -0.72 -4.68
C MET A 1 5.08 -2.14 -5.17
N THR A 2 5.56 -3.04 -4.32
CA THR A 2 6.02 -4.38 -4.74
C THR A 2 5.00 -5.47 -4.40
N TYR A 3 4.20 -5.25 -3.35
CA TYR A 3 3.25 -6.21 -2.82
C TYR A 3 1.82 -5.67 -2.98
N ASN A 4 0.97 -6.44 -3.63
CA ASN A 4 -0.39 -6.05 -4.00
C ASN A 4 -1.36 -6.34 -2.84
N LEU A 5 -1.12 -5.71 -1.69
CA LEU A 5 -1.89 -5.89 -0.46
C LEU A 5 -3.26 -5.22 -0.60
N SER A 6 -4.12 -5.81 -1.43
CA SER A 6 -5.46 -5.33 -1.75
C SER A 6 -6.41 -6.52 -1.58
N PRO A 7 -7.60 -6.36 -0.97
CA PRO A 7 -8.51 -7.48 -0.72
C PRO A 7 -8.85 -8.28 -1.98
N ASP A 8 -8.98 -7.61 -3.13
CA ASP A 8 -9.25 -8.21 -4.45
C ASP A 8 -8.06 -9.00 -5.05
N LYS A 9 -6.92 -9.02 -4.35
CA LYS A 9 -5.66 -9.66 -4.79
C LYS A 9 -5.05 -10.58 -3.75
N ILE A 10 -5.75 -10.76 -2.62
CA ILE A 10 -5.40 -11.69 -1.55
C ILE A 10 -6.16 -12.99 -1.77
N ILE A 11 -5.44 -14.10 -1.68
CA ILE A 11 -5.98 -15.45 -1.77
C ILE A 11 -5.86 -16.09 -0.40
N LEU A 12 -6.95 -16.73 0.03
CA LEU A 12 -7.01 -17.47 1.29
C LEU A 12 -7.02 -18.99 1.05
N SER A 13 -7.34 -19.44 -0.16
CA SER A 13 -7.35 -20.86 -0.53
C SER A 13 -5.96 -21.32 -0.96
N HIS A 14 -5.45 -22.36 -0.30
CA HIS A 14 -4.19 -22.99 -0.66
C HIS A 14 -4.21 -23.59 -2.07
N GLU A 15 -5.35 -24.17 -2.48
CA GLU A 15 -5.51 -24.76 -3.81
C GLU A 15 -5.43 -23.69 -4.91
N GLU A 16 -6.09 -22.54 -4.70
CA GLU A 16 -6.03 -21.41 -5.62
C GLU A 16 -4.61 -20.85 -5.72
N ALA A 17 -3.90 -20.76 -4.59
CA ALA A 17 -2.51 -20.33 -4.57
C ALA A 17 -1.61 -21.29 -5.39
N ILE A 18 -1.77 -22.61 -5.24
CA ILE A 18 -1.03 -23.61 -6.04
C ILE A 18 -1.28 -23.41 -7.54
N ASN A 19 -2.53 -23.20 -7.94
CA ASN A 19 -2.87 -22.98 -9.34
C ASN A 19 -2.22 -21.71 -9.91
N ILE A 20 -2.12 -20.65 -9.13
CA ILE A 20 -1.45 -19.40 -9.54
C ILE A 20 0.07 -19.56 -9.63
N ILE A 21 0.69 -20.32 -8.72
CA ILE A 21 2.12 -20.68 -8.79
C ILE A 21 2.39 -21.47 -10.08
N ARG A 22 1.53 -22.46 -10.40
CA ARG A 22 1.61 -23.24 -11.65
C ARG A 22 1.52 -22.34 -12.89
N ASN A 23 0.72 -21.29 -12.83
CA ASN A 23 0.62 -20.26 -13.87
C ASN A 23 1.80 -19.27 -13.91
N LYS A 24 2.93 -19.58 -13.22
CA LYS A 24 4.17 -18.79 -13.17
C LYS A 24 3.97 -17.33 -12.69
N LYS A 25 2.90 -17.05 -11.95
CA LYS A 25 2.72 -15.74 -11.30
C LYS A 25 3.51 -15.71 -10.00
N LYS A 26 4.19 -14.58 -9.76
CA LYS A 26 4.90 -14.34 -8.50
C LYS A 26 3.88 -14.04 -7.40
N ILE A 27 3.96 -14.77 -6.29
CA ILE A 27 3.12 -14.54 -5.11
C ILE A 27 3.98 -14.22 -3.88
N HIS A 28 3.41 -13.55 -2.90
CA HIS A 28 4.01 -13.26 -1.62
C HIS A 28 3.13 -13.84 -0.50
N ILE A 29 3.73 -14.65 0.38
CA ILE A 29 3.02 -15.24 1.52
C ILE A 29 2.90 -14.20 2.63
N ILE A 30 1.70 -14.08 3.18
CA ILE A 30 1.38 -13.23 4.33
C ILE A 30 0.92 -14.18 5.43
N LYS A 31 1.50 -14.05 6.63
CA LYS A 31 1.08 -14.83 7.80
C LYS A 31 0.64 -13.88 8.88
N PHE A 32 -0.53 -14.12 9.46
CA PHE A 32 -1.07 -13.31 10.55
C PHE A 32 -1.71 -14.20 11.60
N LEU A 33 -1.61 -13.79 12.86
CA LEU A 33 -2.14 -14.53 14.01
C LEU A 33 -3.53 -13.98 14.36
N ILE A 34 -4.54 -14.85 14.37
CA ILE A 34 -5.90 -14.53 14.84
C ILE A 34 -6.30 -15.58 15.85
N ASN A 35 -6.64 -15.18 17.08
CA ASN A 35 -7.08 -16.09 18.16
C ASN A 35 -6.09 -17.26 18.39
N SER A 36 -4.79 -16.97 18.42
CA SER A 36 -3.71 -17.98 18.53
C SER A 36 -3.61 -18.95 17.35
N GLN A 37 -4.35 -18.72 16.27
CA GLN A 37 -4.26 -19.47 15.01
C GLN A 37 -3.51 -18.66 13.97
N THR A 38 -2.47 -19.25 13.39
CA THR A 38 -1.76 -18.66 12.26
C THR A 38 -2.58 -18.89 10.99
N ILE A 39 -3.01 -17.80 10.37
CA ILE A 39 -3.65 -17.82 9.05
C ILE A 39 -2.62 -17.42 8.01
N GLU A 40 -2.55 -18.21 6.94
CA GLU A 40 -1.73 -17.92 5.78
C GLU A 40 -2.62 -17.37 4.65
N ALA A 41 -2.11 -16.35 3.98
CA ALA A 41 -2.71 -15.77 2.79
C ALA A 41 -1.63 -15.50 1.74
N TRP A 42 -2.04 -15.36 0.48
CA TRP A 42 -1.12 -15.14 -0.63
C TRP A 42 -1.53 -13.88 -1.40
N ALA A 43 -0.62 -12.92 -1.53
CA ALA A 43 -0.82 -11.75 -2.38
C ALA A 43 -0.14 -11.94 -3.74
N ILE A 44 -0.89 -11.73 -4.82
CA ILE A 44 -0.35 -11.81 -6.18
C ILE A 44 0.46 -10.55 -6.50
N CYS A 45 1.75 -10.70 -6.80
CA CYS A 45 2.60 -9.58 -7.19
C CYS A 45 2.19 -9.02 -8.56
N HIS A 46 1.92 -7.71 -8.63
CA HIS A 46 1.47 -7.07 -9.87
C HIS A 46 2.59 -6.78 -10.87
N ASN A 47 3.88 -6.95 -10.50
CA ASN A 47 5.06 -6.75 -11.37
C ASN A 47 5.05 -5.43 -12.18
N ASN A 48 4.51 -4.36 -11.58
CA ASN A 48 4.24 -3.06 -12.23
C ASN A 48 3.33 -3.10 -13.48
N ILE A 49 2.64 -4.21 -13.74
CA ILE A 49 1.64 -4.35 -14.81
C ILE A 49 0.34 -3.70 -14.33
N SER A 50 -0.12 -2.67 -15.04
CA SER A 50 -1.30 -1.87 -14.66
C SER A 50 -2.56 -2.73 -14.44
N LYS A 51 -2.80 -3.72 -15.31
CA LYS A 51 -3.97 -4.62 -15.22
C LYS A 51 -3.95 -5.55 -14.00
N GLU A 52 -2.77 -5.80 -13.43
CA GLU A 52 -2.60 -6.71 -12.29
C GLU A 52 -2.65 -5.96 -10.95
N LYS A 53 -2.58 -4.62 -10.96
CA LYS A 53 -2.69 -3.80 -9.74
C LYS A 53 -4.08 -3.92 -9.14
N GLY A 54 -4.14 -4.29 -7.86
CA GLY A 54 -5.36 -4.25 -7.07
C GLY A 54 -5.83 -2.83 -6.81
N LEU A 55 -7.04 -2.70 -6.27
CA LEU A 55 -7.65 -1.39 -6.00
C LEU A 55 -6.73 -0.50 -5.16
N TYR A 56 -6.17 -1.03 -4.08
CA TYR A 56 -5.32 -0.24 -3.16
C TYR A 56 -4.05 0.24 -3.85
N ALA A 57 -3.40 -0.62 -4.65
CA ALA A 57 -2.21 -0.24 -5.41
C ALA A 57 -2.50 0.89 -6.41
N ARG A 58 -3.66 0.87 -7.07
CA ARG A 58 -4.09 1.92 -8.00
C ARG A 58 -4.39 3.23 -7.29
N VAL A 59 -5.10 3.20 -6.15
CA VAL A 59 -5.41 4.38 -5.36
C VAL A 59 -4.14 5.04 -4.85
N LEU A 60 -3.22 4.25 -4.30
CA LEU A 60 -1.95 4.75 -3.76
C LEU A 60 -1.05 5.32 -4.85
N GLU A 61 -0.97 4.70 -6.03
CA GLU A 61 -0.26 5.26 -7.18
C GLU A 61 -0.84 6.61 -7.62
N ASN A 62 -2.17 6.73 -7.66
CA ASN A 62 -2.82 7.99 -8.01
C ASN A 62 -2.52 9.09 -6.98
N LEU A 63 -2.62 8.77 -5.68
CA LEU A 63 -2.30 9.71 -4.60
C LEU A 63 -0.84 10.15 -4.64
N PHE A 64 0.08 9.21 -4.88
CA PHE A 64 1.50 9.51 -5.02
C PHE A 64 1.78 10.43 -6.22
N ASN A 65 1.13 10.16 -7.37
CA ASN A 65 1.24 11.01 -8.55
C ASN A 65 0.66 12.41 -8.31
N LYS A 66 -0.49 12.52 -7.62
CA LYS A 66 -1.06 13.81 -7.20
C LYS A 66 -0.11 14.57 -6.28
N GLN A 67 0.49 13.89 -5.29
CA GLN A 67 1.48 14.48 -4.40
C GLN A 67 2.71 15.00 -5.14
N LYS A 68 3.23 14.23 -6.10
CA LYS A 68 4.37 14.63 -6.94
C LYS A 68 4.04 15.85 -7.79
N LYS A 69 2.83 15.94 -8.35
CA LYS A 69 2.36 17.12 -9.08
C LYS A 69 2.30 18.35 -8.17
N MET A 70 1.69 18.22 -6.98
CA MET A 70 1.63 19.32 -6.00
C MET A 70 3.02 19.83 -5.60
N ARG A 71 3.98 18.92 -5.37
CA ARG A 71 5.39 19.30 -5.10
C ARG A 71 6.03 20.09 -6.22
N LYS A 72 5.77 19.74 -7.48
CA LYS A 72 6.29 20.50 -8.62
C LYS A 72 5.71 21.92 -8.64
N CYS A 73 4.40 22.04 -8.48
CA CYS A 73 3.73 23.34 -8.44
C CYS A 73 4.20 24.21 -7.26
N LEU A 74 4.49 23.61 -6.09
CA LEU A 74 5.03 24.36 -4.95
C LEU A 74 6.36 25.04 -5.26
N ASN A 75 7.21 24.45 -6.10
CA ASN A 75 8.49 25.04 -6.48
C ASN A 75 8.35 26.27 -7.39
N GLU A 76 7.17 26.47 -7.97
CA GLU A 76 6.86 27.59 -8.88
C GLU A 76 6.10 28.72 -8.17
N LEU A 77 5.72 28.51 -6.90
CA LEU A 77 4.96 29.47 -6.10
C LEU A 77 5.85 30.23 -5.12
N ASP A 78 5.45 31.45 -4.82
CA ASP A 78 6.05 32.24 -3.74
C ASP A 78 5.66 31.66 -2.36
N GLU A 79 6.63 31.50 -1.47
CA GLU A 79 6.48 30.78 -0.21
C GLU A 79 5.54 31.50 0.78
N GLU A 80 5.44 32.83 0.65
CA GLU A 80 4.55 33.68 1.44
C GLU A 80 3.11 33.73 0.90
N SER A 81 2.86 33.18 -0.28
CA SER A 81 1.54 33.21 -0.90
C SER A 81 0.53 32.30 -0.18
N PHE A 82 -0.73 32.72 -0.19
CA PHE A 82 -1.84 31.90 0.30
C PHE A 82 -1.94 30.57 -0.46
N GLU A 83 -1.70 30.61 -1.78
CA GLU A 83 -1.66 29.47 -2.67
C GLU A 83 -0.61 28.43 -2.22
N TYR A 84 0.60 28.87 -1.89
CA TYR A 84 1.66 27.99 -1.37
C TYR A 84 1.22 27.33 -0.07
N SER A 85 0.75 28.10 0.91
CA SER A 85 0.32 27.56 2.21
C SER A 85 -0.80 26.52 2.05
N CYS A 86 -1.80 26.82 1.22
CA CYS A 86 -2.91 25.92 0.91
C CYS A 86 -2.43 24.62 0.22
N LEU A 87 -1.58 24.74 -0.80
CA LEU A 87 -1.07 23.61 -1.56
C LEU A 87 -0.12 22.74 -0.74
N ASN A 88 0.71 23.34 0.10
CA ASN A 88 1.62 22.66 1.03
C ASN A 88 0.81 21.85 2.05
N SER A 89 -0.26 22.44 2.59
CA SER A 89 -1.17 21.75 3.51
C SER A 89 -1.85 20.53 2.86
N LYS A 90 -2.34 20.68 1.61
CA LYS A 90 -2.90 19.56 0.83
C LYS A 90 -1.86 18.46 0.57
N GLN A 91 -0.64 18.83 0.20
CA GLN A 91 0.47 17.89 -0.04
C GLN A 91 0.80 17.08 1.22
N LYS A 92 0.85 17.74 2.38
CA LYS A 92 1.08 17.11 3.70
C LYS A 92 -0.07 16.19 4.10
N ALA A 93 -1.32 16.60 3.88
CA ALA A 93 -2.49 15.76 4.15
C ALA A 93 -2.48 14.46 3.32
N VAL A 94 -2.17 14.56 2.01
CA VAL A 94 -2.03 13.36 1.16
C VAL A 94 -0.87 12.48 1.63
N LYS A 95 0.24 13.07 2.09
CA LYS A 95 1.37 12.32 2.67
C LYS A 95 0.93 11.53 3.90
N LEU A 96 0.21 12.19 4.81
CA LEU A 96 -0.28 11.58 6.03
C LEU A 96 -1.20 10.40 5.70
N TYR A 97 -2.16 10.61 4.81
CA TYR A 97 -3.08 9.56 4.37
C TYR A 97 -2.32 8.36 3.80
N ILE A 98 -1.37 8.56 2.88
CA ILE A 98 -0.54 7.49 2.34
C ILE A 98 0.18 6.76 3.48
N ASN A 99 0.81 7.50 4.41
CA ASN A 99 1.53 6.91 5.53
C ASN A 99 0.61 6.10 6.46
N THR A 100 -0.64 6.51 6.67
CA THR A 100 -1.62 5.74 7.46
C THR A 100 -1.88 4.37 6.86
N PHE A 101 -2.02 4.25 5.52
CA PHE A 101 -2.17 2.95 4.85
C PHE A 101 -0.96 2.02 5.06
N TYR A 102 0.23 2.58 5.31
CA TYR A 102 1.47 1.82 5.57
C TYR A 102 1.84 1.74 7.06
N GLY A 103 1.13 2.43 7.94
CA GLY A 103 1.39 2.47 9.38
C GLY A 103 0.84 1.26 10.13
N GLU A 104 -0.25 0.66 9.65
CA GLU A 104 -0.83 -0.53 10.29
C GLU A 104 0.08 -1.78 10.28
N PRO A 105 0.83 -2.10 9.20
CA PRO A 105 1.76 -3.23 9.23
C PRO A 105 2.94 -3.05 10.20
N VAL A 106 3.40 -1.81 10.46
CA VAL A 106 4.53 -1.53 11.37
C VAL A 106 4.06 -1.50 12.82
N ILE A 107 2.86 -0.98 13.08
CA ILE A 107 2.26 -0.97 14.42
C ILE A 107 1.90 -2.41 14.85
N ILE A 108 1.38 -3.26 13.96
CA ILE A 108 1.09 -4.67 14.30
C ILE A 108 2.37 -5.46 14.63
N SER A 109 3.52 -5.15 14.00
CA SER A 109 4.80 -5.80 14.33
C SER A 109 5.35 -5.39 15.71
N LEU A 110 5.11 -4.15 16.15
CA LEU A 110 5.54 -3.66 17.47
C LEU A 110 4.70 -4.22 18.63
N TYR A 111 3.41 -4.51 18.41
CA TYR A 111 2.55 -5.11 19.44
C TYR A 111 2.80 -6.62 19.63
N SER A 112 3.36 -7.34 18.65
CA SER A 112 3.75 -8.75 18.82
C SER A 112 5.07 -8.95 19.59
N ILE A 113 5.90 -7.92 19.75
CA ILE A 113 7.19 -8.02 20.46
C ILE A 113 7.04 -7.72 21.97
N ASN A 114 5.99 -7.00 22.38
CA ASN A 114 5.76 -6.66 23.79
C ASN A 114 4.80 -7.61 24.53
N CYS A 115 4.43 -8.74 23.91
CA CYS A 115 3.76 -9.86 24.56
C CYS A 115 4.66 -11.10 24.44
N SER A 116 5.79 -11.08 25.15
CA SER A 116 6.66 -12.23 25.39
C SER A 116 7.33 -12.07 26.74
#